data_AF-A0A9P5JHF6-F1
#
_entry.id   AF-A0A9P5JHF6-F1
#
_cell.length_a   1.000
_cell.length_b   1.000
_cell.length_c   1.000
_cell.angle_alpha   90.00
_cell.angle_beta   90.00
_cell.angle_gamma   90.00
#
_symmetry.space_group_name_H-M   'P 1'
#
loop_
_entity.id
_entity.type
_entity.pdbx_description
1 polymer ?
#
loop_
_entity_poly.entity_id
_entity_poly.type
_entity_poly.pdbx_seq_one_letter_code
_entity_poly.pdbx_strand_id
1 'polypeptide(L)'
;MAGTTAGALSIVERYARSKAQSVLSNPVDQNAPLGAQWTRCLAIAQHLADSPNAGGLKANTLQDLAIILLGHYPRGNPDHKLETVFSSALSQSPSLLKDFVEEVPKSFEQVLSMAVLESSQESSTKFIWRLSLSIAAITRVAPAPVLDAFSKQAGLFVALAKCYDTTLTHAITSQQQSSQLAVRAKANIIDTLHVLFHYHLMKQQISTCLDIIFPILDLPTTEPPSSSSKPFESRTLLGDYEATYHLADRIPSADANDVRADFVRNKLRTLVGRGNSGEGIYGPGALSALIGDGGLGLSVSGTTANVHETSTLLVPSSTKGKGKATPSRPSPLEGDLAPQITQILEILPDESPDFLEACLRHPHFSDGPSDSTAERVLGALLEGATLPKDLEQARSGEAVTIEVPAPPPIDLLASRSNAFDDAPMDFSRLRIGKNRTNADQALQDKSFAESMKEDILRRARAQMEEEEEAERQVRAGVLGTYATASDAAVRTVAHEDELSDDGGEADLRPPRGPMTDDGEASEDEHEIRQVRMRML
;
A
#
# COMPACT_ATOMS: atom_id res chain seq x y z
N MET A 1 -13.74 34.13 24.04
CA MET A 1 -12.68 33.28 23.43
C MET A 1 -12.97 31.77 23.51
N ALA A 2 -13.71 31.26 24.51
CA ALA A 2 -14.03 29.82 24.58
C ALA A 2 -14.95 29.31 23.44
N GLY A 3 -15.78 30.18 22.83
CA GLY A 3 -16.64 29.80 21.72
C GLY A 3 -15.89 29.52 20.40
N THR A 4 -14.76 30.17 20.16
CA THR A 4 -13.97 29.99 18.93
C THR A 4 -13.16 28.69 18.94
N THR A 5 -12.68 28.22 20.11
CA THR A 5 -11.93 26.97 20.23
C THR A 5 -12.82 25.74 20.06
N ALA A 6 -14.01 25.75 20.65
CA ALA A 6 -14.98 24.66 20.49
C ALA A 6 -15.43 24.49 19.03
N GLY A 7 -15.61 25.60 18.30
CA GLY A 7 -15.90 25.58 16.86
C GLY A 7 -14.76 24.94 16.05
N ALA A 8 -13.51 25.34 16.31
CA ALA A 8 -12.33 24.80 15.64
C ALA A 8 -12.18 23.28 15.87
N LEU A 9 -12.36 22.81 17.10
CA LEU A 9 -12.30 21.38 17.42
C LEU A 9 -13.36 20.58 16.64
N SER A 10 -14.62 21.06 16.62
CA SER A 10 -15.70 20.40 15.88
C SER A 10 -15.44 20.32 14.37
N ILE A 11 -14.83 21.35 13.80
CA ILE A 11 -14.42 21.37 12.38
C ILE A 11 -13.36 20.30 12.11
N VAL A 12 -12.30 20.25 12.92
CA VAL A 12 -11.23 19.24 12.78
C VAL A 12 -11.78 17.83 12.95
N GLU A 13 -12.59 17.59 14.00
CA GLU A 13 -13.19 16.26 14.24
C GLU A 13 -14.06 15.79 13.09
N ARG A 14 -14.93 16.67 12.55
CA ARG A 14 -15.81 16.32 11.45
C ARG A 14 -15.03 16.06 10.17
N TYR A 15 -14.06 16.91 9.86
CA TYR A 15 -13.21 16.75 8.69
C TYR A 15 -12.38 15.46 8.77
N ALA A 16 -11.69 15.25 9.89
CA ALA A 16 -10.85 14.08 10.11
C ALA A 16 -11.67 12.79 10.00
N ARG A 17 -12.81 12.72 10.70
CA ARG A 17 -13.69 11.54 10.65
C ARG A 17 -14.21 11.27 9.24
N SER A 18 -14.72 12.28 8.55
CA SER A 18 -15.26 12.11 7.20
C SER A 18 -14.19 11.63 6.22
N LYS A 19 -12.99 12.22 6.27
CA LYS A 19 -11.91 11.86 5.36
C LYS A 19 -11.29 10.50 5.70
N ALA A 20 -11.11 10.18 6.99
CA ALA A 20 -10.68 8.84 7.43
C ALA A 20 -11.68 7.76 7.01
N GLN A 21 -12.99 8.00 7.16
CA GLN A 21 -14.03 7.08 6.69
C GLN A 21 -14.01 6.89 5.16
N SER A 22 -13.72 7.95 4.41
CA SER A 22 -13.52 7.86 2.96
C SER A 22 -12.34 6.96 2.61
N VAL A 23 -11.18 7.13 3.27
CA VAL A 23 -10.00 6.26 3.11
C VAL A 23 -10.31 4.80 3.49
N LEU A 24 -11.05 4.58 4.58
CA LEU A 24 -11.45 3.25 5.05
C LEU A 24 -12.59 2.62 4.24
N SER A 25 -13.21 3.35 3.32
CA SER A 25 -14.29 2.84 2.47
C SER A 25 -13.79 2.56 1.06
N ASN A 26 -12.92 3.44 0.54
CA ASN A 26 -12.36 3.37 -0.79
C ASN A 26 -10.84 3.14 -0.73
N PRO A 27 -10.39 1.89 -0.75
CA PRO A 27 -8.96 1.59 -0.74
C PRO A 27 -8.28 2.05 -2.06
N VAL A 28 -9.01 2.22 -3.15
CA VAL A 28 -8.46 2.50 -4.49
C VAL A 28 -8.04 3.98 -4.66
N ASP A 29 -8.71 4.92 -3.99
CA ASP A 29 -8.51 6.37 -4.19
C ASP A 29 -7.35 6.97 -3.36
N GLN A 30 -6.47 6.12 -2.84
CA GLN A 30 -5.38 6.48 -1.92
C GLN A 30 -4.30 7.39 -2.55
N ASN A 31 -4.30 7.58 -3.87
CA ASN A 31 -3.28 8.38 -4.56
C ASN A 31 -3.72 9.84 -4.84
N ALA A 32 -4.92 10.25 -4.44
CA ALA A 32 -5.32 11.65 -4.61
C ALA A 32 -4.45 12.56 -3.73
N PRO A 33 -3.91 13.69 -4.22
CA PRO A 33 -3.14 14.61 -3.39
C PRO A 33 -4.00 15.18 -2.26
N LEU A 34 -3.39 15.34 -1.07
CA LEU A 34 -4.03 16.06 0.03
C LEU A 34 -4.13 17.55 -0.35
N GLY A 35 -5.33 18.01 -0.69
CA GLY A 35 -5.59 19.41 -1.04
C GLY A 35 -5.40 20.37 0.14
N ALA A 36 -5.47 21.69 -0.13
CA ALA A 36 -5.25 22.76 0.84
C ALA A 36 -6.09 22.64 2.14
N GLN A 37 -7.23 21.96 2.10
CA GLN A 37 -8.06 21.68 3.28
C GLN A 37 -7.34 20.83 4.34
N TRP A 38 -6.52 19.86 3.93
CA TRP A 38 -5.73 19.05 4.85
C TRP A 38 -4.71 19.91 5.59
N THR A 39 -3.95 20.73 4.86
CA THR A 39 -2.94 21.61 5.45
C THR A 39 -3.56 22.58 6.46
N ARG A 40 -4.73 23.15 6.14
CA ARG A 40 -5.48 24.00 7.09
C ARG A 40 -5.96 23.20 8.30
N CYS A 41 -6.51 22.01 8.09
CA CYS A 41 -6.96 21.13 9.18
C CYS A 41 -5.81 20.79 10.14
N LEU A 42 -4.64 20.43 9.60
CA LEU A 42 -3.46 20.08 10.38
C LEU A 42 -2.90 21.28 11.14
N ALA A 43 -2.90 22.48 10.55
CA ALA A 43 -2.51 23.70 11.24
C ALA A 43 -3.45 24.03 12.41
N ILE A 44 -4.77 23.85 12.24
CA ILE A 44 -5.74 24.01 13.32
C ILE A 44 -5.53 22.94 14.39
N ALA A 45 -5.31 21.68 14.00
CA ALA A 45 -5.04 20.58 14.92
C ALA A 45 -3.78 20.84 15.75
N GLN A 46 -2.71 21.33 15.15
CA GLN A 46 -1.49 21.74 15.85
C GLN A 46 -1.77 22.85 16.88
N HIS A 47 -2.49 23.90 16.48
CA HIS A 47 -2.85 24.97 17.41
C HIS A 47 -3.72 24.47 18.59
N LEU A 48 -4.63 23.53 18.33
CA LEU A 48 -5.45 22.88 19.38
C LEU A 48 -4.61 21.98 20.29
N ALA A 49 -3.61 21.29 19.74
CA ALA A 49 -2.68 20.44 20.47
C ALA A 49 -1.67 21.23 21.30
N ASP A 50 -1.34 22.46 20.89
CA ASP A 50 -0.42 23.35 21.60
C ASP A 50 -1.12 24.24 22.65
N SER A 51 -2.44 24.34 22.61
CA SER A 51 -3.20 25.21 23.52
C SER A 51 -3.82 24.42 24.68
N PRO A 52 -3.33 24.57 25.93
CA PRO A 52 -3.82 23.79 27.07
C PRO A 52 -5.27 24.09 27.43
N ASN A 53 -5.79 25.25 27.01
CA ASN A 53 -7.16 25.70 27.32
C ASN A 53 -8.15 25.39 26.19
N ALA A 54 -7.72 24.82 25.06
CA ALA A 54 -8.56 24.62 23.89
C ALA A 54 -9.46 23.37 23.94
N GLY A 55 -9.42 22.62 25.05
CA GLY A 55 -10.19 21.37 25.22
C GLY A 55 -9.46 20.12 24.70
N GLY A 56 -8.30 20.29 24.08
CA GLY A 56 -7.44 19.20 23.59
C GLY A 56 -8.02 18.43 22.40
N LEU A 57 -7.18 17.60 21.78
CA LEU A 57 -7.60 16.64 20.77
C LEU A 57 -7.99 15.31 21.45
N LYS A 58 -9.03 14.64 20.93
CA LYS A 58 -9.44 13.31 21.38
C LYS A 58 -8.62 12.22 20.69
N ALA A 59 -8.55 11.04 21.31
CA ALA A 59 -7.84 9.87 20.75
C ALA A 59 -8.34 9.50 19.35
N ASN A 60 -9.66 9.43 19.17
CA ASN A 60 -10.28 9.11 17.88
C ASN A 60 -9.89 10.12 16.80
N THR A 61 -9.79 11.40 17.14
CA THR A 61 -9.40 12.46 16.19
C THR A 61 -7.95 12.30 15.75
N LEU A 62 -7.05 12.00 16.69
CA LEU A 62 -5.64 11.72 16.38
C LEU A 62 -5.50 10.47 15.49
N GLN A 63 -6.25 9.41 15.79
CA GLN A 63 -6.30 8.20 14.96
C GLN A 63 -6.82 8.51 13.56
N ASP A 64 -7.92 9.26 13.43
CA ASP A 64 -8.49 9.64 12.13
C ASP A 64 -7.48 10.46 11.29
N LEU A 65 -6.75 11.41 11.91
CA LEU A 65 -5.69 12.16 11.25
C LEU A 65 -4.54 11.27 10.78
N ALA A 66 -4.13 10.30 11.60
CA ALA A 66 -3.10 9.32 11.23
C ALA A 66 -3.53 8.45 10.03
N ILE A 67 -4.79 8.01 10.01
CA ILE A 67 -5.35 7.21 8.91
C ILE A 67 -5.35 8.00 7.60
N ILE A 68 -5.71 9.29 7.65
CA ILE A 68 -5.67 10.15 6.47
C ILE A 68 -4.23 10.25 5.93
N LEU A 69 -3.25 10.52 6.80
CA LEU A 69 -1.87 10.63 6.38
C LEU A 69 -1.38 9.33 5.73
N LEU A 70 -1.60 8.19 6.38
CA LEU A 70 -1.14 6.89 5.85
C LEU A 70 -1.85 6.52 4.55
N GLY A 71 -3.16 6.82 4.45
CA GLY A 71 -3.95 6.55 3.26
C GLY A 71 -3.48 7.33 2.03
N HIS A 72 -2.93 8.53 2.21
CA HIS A 72 -2.47 9.38 1.10
C HIS A 72 -0.96 9.31 0.84
N TYR A 73 -0.17 8.95 1.86
CA TYR A 73 1.29 8.83 1.77
C TYR A 73 1.77 7.48 2.33
N PRO A 74 1.43 6.35 1.68
CA PRO A 74 1.80 5.02 2.18
C PRO A 74 3.32 4.79 2.22
N ARG A 75 4.11 5.58 1.49
CA ARG A 75 5.58 5.42 1.34
C ARG A 75 6.39 6.68 1.60
N GLY A 76 5.75 7.78 2.00
CA GLY A 76 6.44 9.01 2.37
C GLY A 76 7.00 8.93 3.79
N ASN A 77 8.04 9.72 4.07
CA ASN A 77 8.39 10.00 5.47
C ASN A 77 7.14 10.54 6.17
N PRO A 78 6.86 10.09 7.41
CA PRO A 78 5.75 10.62 8.18
C PRO A 78 5.88 12.15 8.21
N ASP A 79 4.77 12.85 7.96
CA ASP A 79 4.76 14.31 8.07
C ASP A 79 5.13 14.65 9.52
N HIS A 80 6.34 15.17 9.73
CA HIS A 80 6.85 15.57 11.04
C HIS A 80 5.88 16.52 11.76
N LYS A 81 5.01 17.22 11.02
CA LYS A 81 3.94 18.01 11.60
C LYS A 81 2.95 17.16 12.38
N LEU A 82 2.49 16.02 11.84
CA LEU A 82 1.54 15.17 12.57
C LEU A 82 2.17 14.50 13.79
N GLU A 83 3.45 14.11 13.70
CA GLU A 83 4.21 13.64 14.87
C GLU A 83 4.31 14.73 15.96
N THR A 84 4.50 16.00 15.55
CA THR A 84 4.48 17.16 16.46
C THR A 84 3.10 17.35 17.08
N VAL A 85 2.02 17.25 16.30
CA VAL A 85 0.63 17.31 16.81
C VAL A 85 0.40 16.22 17.86
N PHE A 86 0.80 14.98 17.58
CA PHE A 86 0.67 13.86 18.51
C PHE A 86 1.45 14.12 19.81
N SER A 87 2.72 14.54 19.68
CA SER A 87 3.59 14.82 20.83
C SER A 87 3.06 15.96 21.69
N SER A 88 2.63 17.06 21.07
CA SER A 88 1.99 18.18 21.75
C SER A 88 0.72 17.73 22.47
N ALA A 89 -0.21 17.06 21.77
CA ALA A 89 -1.48 16.63 22.33
C ALA A 89 -1.32 15.68 23.53
N LEU A 90 -0.41 14.71 23.43
CA LEU A 90 -0.13 13.74 24.50
C LEU A 90 0.60 14.38 25.69
N SER A 91 1.47 15.37 25.45
CA SER A 91 2.13 16.09 26.54
C SER A 91 1.17 16.97 27.34
N GLN A 92 0.12 17.49 26.69
CA GLN A 92 -0.86 18.37 27.32
C GLN A 92 -1.99 17.62 28.03
N SER A 93 -2.32 16.42 27.55
CA SER A 93 -3.44 15.63 28.08
C SER A 93 -2.94 14.29 28.65
N PRO A 94 -2.67 14.20 29.98
CA PRO A 94 -2.15 12.97 30.58
C PRO A 94 -3.16 11.81 30.55
N SER A 95 -4.46 12.10 30.55
CA SER A 95 -5.50 11.08 30.35
C SER A 95 -5.42 10.47 28.95
N LEU A 96 -5.19 11.30 27.93
CA LEU A 96 -5.03 10.84 26.56
C LEU A 96 -3.80 9.92 26.42
N LEU A 97 -2.69 10.29 27.07
CA LEU A 97 -1.50 9.43 27.12
C LEU A 97 -1.81 8.09 27.77
N LYS A 98 -2.55 8.09 28.88
CA LYS A 98 -2.98 6.86 29.55
C LYS A 98 -3.83 5.98 28.63
N ASP A 99 -4.80 6.57 27.91
CA ASP A 99 -5.65 5.84 26.96
C ASP A 99 -4.78 5.16 25.87
N PHE A 100 -3.84 5.89 25.27
CA PHE A 100 -2.95 5.36 24.22
C PHE A 100 -1.93 4.32 24.74
N VAL A 101 -1.51 4.42 25.99
CA VAL A 101 -0.51 3.50 26.58
C VAL A 101 -1.17 2.23 27.13
N GLU A 102 -2.33 2.34 27.78
CA GLU A 102 -2.92 1.21 28.52
C GLU A 102 -4.10 0.56 27.80
N GLU A 103 -4.98 1.36 27.18
CA GLU A 103 -6.26 0.88 26.66
C GLU A 103 -6.18 0.54 25.17
N VAL A 104 -5.66 1.45 24.36
CA VAL A 104 -5.66 1.34 22.89
C VAL A 104 -4.98 0.05 22.40
N PRO A 105 -3.75 -0.32 22.83
CA PRO A 105 -3.11 -1.57 22.36
C PRO A 105 -3.90 -2.82 22.74
N LYS A 106 -4.48 -2.84 23.95
CA LYS A 106 -5.30 -3.97 24.44
C LYS A 106 -6.62 -4.07 23.68
N SER A 107 -7.25 -2.95 23.36
CA SER A 107 -8.45 -2.93 22.53
C SER A 107 -8.16 -3.46 21.14
N PHE A 108 -7.04 -3.07 20.51
CA PHE A 108 -6.65 -3.64 19.22
C PHE A 108 -6.41 -5.15 19.29
N GLU A 109 -5.72 -5.64 20.31
CA GLU A 109 -5.52 -7.08 20.53
C GLU A 109 -6.84 -7.83 20.68
N GLN A 110 -7.75 -7.35 21.52
CA GLN A 110 -9.05 -7.97 21.76
C GLN A 110 -9.86 -8.03 20.46
N VAL A 111 -9.91 -6.93 19.72
CA VAL A 111 -10.67 -6.83 18.47
C VAL A 111 -10.07 -7.71 17.37
N LEU A 112 -8.73 -7.76 17.23
CA LEU A 112 -8.07 -8.69 16.31
C LEU A 112 -8.36 -10.14 16.68
N SER A 113 -8.29 -10.48 17.97
CA SER A 113 -8.55 -11.84 18.45
C SER A 113 -10.00 -12.26 18.18
N MET A 114 -10.96 -11.34 18.31
CA MET A 114 -12.34 -11.58 17.91
C MET A 114 -12.49 -11.75 16.40
N ALA A 115 -11.81 -10.93 15.60
CA ALA A 115 -11.87 -11.02 14.14
C ALA A 115 -11.35 -12.36 13.60
N VAL A 116 -10.39 -13.00 14.28
CA VAL A 116 -9.90 -14.35 13.93
C VAL A 116 -10.98 -15.43 14.13
N LEU A 117 -11.91 -15.24 15.07
CA LEU A 117 -12.94 -16.22 15.40
C LEU A 117 -14.19 -16.10 14.52
N GLU A 118 -14.39 -14.96 13.84
CA GLU A 118 -15.55 -14.75 12.97
C GLU A 118 -15.43 -15.54 11.66
N SER A 119 -16.44 -16.36 11.36
CA SER A 119 -16.45 -17.25 10.19
C SER A 119 -16.83 -16.58 8.87
N SER A 120 -17.32 -15.33 8.89
CA SER A 120 -17.70 -14.60 7.68
C SER A 120 -16.47 -13.94 7.02
N GLN A 121 -15.99 -14.53 5.93
CA GLN A 121 -14.68 -14.20 5.33
C GLN A 121 -14.61 -12.82 4.66
N GLU A 122 -15.66 -12.39 3.96
CA GLU A 122 -15.64 -11.10 3.25
C GLU A 122 -15.70 -9.90 4.20
N SER A 123 -16.57 -9.97 5.21
CA SER A 123 -16.69 -8.93 6.23
C SER A 123 -15.44 -8.85 7.11
N SER A 124 -14.91 -10.01 7.52
CA SER A 124 -13.70 -10.08 8.36
C SER A 124 -12.47 -9.55 7.63
N THR A 125 -12.28 -9.83 6.33
CA THR A 125 -11.13 -9.32 5.58
C THR A 125 -11.12 -7.79 5.51
N LYS A 126 -12.26 -7.17 5.17
CA LYS A 126 -12.39 -5.71 5.14
C LYS A 126 -12.18 -5.10 6.53
N PHE A 127 -12.68 -5.77 7.57
CA PHE A 127 -12.51 -5.34 8.95
C PHE A 127 -11.03 -5.40 9.38
N ILE A 128 -10.34 -6.53 9.14
CA ILE A 128 -8.91 -6.71 9.45
C ILE A 128 -8.06 -5.72 8.66
N TRP A 129 -8.40 -5.44 7.41
CA TRP A 129 -7.72 -4.39 6.64
C TRP A 129 -7.84 -3.01 7.28
N ARG A 130 -9.05 -2.59 7.70
CA ARG A 130 -9.27 -1.31 8.40
C ARG A 130 -8.50 -1.24 9.72
N LEU A 131 -8.48 -2.36 10.44
CA LEU A 131 -7.82 -2.47 11.74
C LEU A 131 -6.30 -2.39 11.60
N SER A 132 -5.73 -3.19 10.69
CA SER A 132 -4.30 -3.16 10.37
C SER A 132 -3.86 -1.79 9.84
N LEU A 133 -4.67 -1.13 9.00
CA LEU A 133 -4.39 0.24 8.56
C LEU A 133 -4.38 1.23 9.73
N SER A 134 -5.33 1.11 10.65
CA SER A 134 -5.40 1.98 11.83
C SER A 134 -4.18 1.82 12.74
N ILE A 135 -3.75 0.57 12.98
CA ILE A 135 -2.56 0.29 13.79
C ILE A 135 -1.30 0.79 13.10
N ALA A 136 -1.15 0.52 11.79
CA ALA A 136 -0.03 1.01 11.00
C ALA A 136 0.04 2.54 10.99
N ALA A 137 -1.12 3.21 10.89
CA ALA A 137 -1.23 4.66 10.89
C ALA A 137 -0.74 5.24 12.23
N ILE A 138 -1.23 4.71 13.35
CA ILE A 138 -0.82 5.17 14.69
C ILE A 138 0.66 4.91 14.90
N THR A 139 1.15 3.70 14.66
CA THR A 139 2.56 3.34 14.91
C THR A 139 3.54 4.15 14.07
N ARG A 140 3.17 4.62 12.87
CA ARG A 140 4.07 5.45 12.06
C ARG A 140 4.24 6.89 12.56
N VAL A 141 3.28 7.41 13.33
CA VAL A 141 3.30 8.82 13.81
C VAL A 141 3.35 8.94 15.33
N ALA A 142 3.24 7.81 16.02
CA ALA A 142 3.22 7.74 17.48
C ALA A 142 4.58 8.14 18.07
N PRO A 143 4.59 8.94 19.15
CA PRO A 143 5.82 9.23 19.88
C PRO A 143 6.29 8.00 20.66
N ALA A 144 7.55 8.03 21.10
CA ALA A 144 8.21 6.91 21.77
C ALA A 144 7.42 6.26 22.94
N PRO A 145 6.73 7.00 23.84
CA PRO A 145 5.96 6.37 24.92
C PRO A 145 4.82 5.48 24.42
N VAL A 146 4.18 5.87 23.32
CA VAL A 146 3.09 5.09 22.70
C VAL A 146 3.67 3.89 21.96
N LEU A 147 4.78 4.07 21.22
CA LEU A 147 5.48 2.95 20.58
C LEU A 147 5.93 1.90 21.60
N ASP A 148 6.47 2.35 22.74
CA ASP A 148 6.87 1.49 23.85
C ASP A 148 5.69 0.63 24.35
N ALA A 149 4.52 1.25 24.52
CA ALA A 149 3.31 0.57 24.94
C ALA A 149 2.82 -0.49 23.95
N PHE A 150 2.73 -0.15 22.66
CA PHE A 150 2.38 -1.10 21.60
C PHE A 150 3.37 -2.26 21.53
N SER A 151 4.66 -1.95 21.67
CA SER A 151 5.74 -2.91 21.56
C SER A 151 5.79 -3.92 22.71
N LYS A 152 5.33 -3.54 23.91
CA LYS A 152 5.24 -4.42 25.09
C LYS A 152 4.06 -5.40 25.03
N GLN A 153 3.09 -5.17 24.15
CA GLN A 153 1.87 -5.98 24.09
C GLN A 153 2.09 -7.23 23.23
N ALA A 154 2.75 -8.25 23.77
CA ALA A 154 3.05 -9.50 23.04
C ALA A 154 1.78 -10.16 22.44
N GLY A 155 0.64 -10.06 23.13
CA GLY A 155 -0.65 -10.57 22.65
C GLY A 155 -1.11 -9.91 21.34
N LEU A 156 -0.81 -8.62 21.14
CA LEU A 156 -1.11 -7.91 19.89
C LEU A 156 -0.32 -8.50 18.71
N PHE A 157 0.97 -8.79 18.88
CA PHE A 157 1.80 -9.41 17.84
C PHE A 157 1.31 -10.80 17.47
N VAL A 158 0.95 -11.60 18.47
CA VAL A 158 0.38 -12.94 18.27
C VAL A 158 -0.96 -12.86 17.54
N ALA A 159 -1.82 -11.89 17.88
CA ALA A 159 -3.09 -11.68 17.20
C ALA A 159 -2.89 -11.26 15.74
N LEU A 160 -1.95 -10.34 15.48
CA LEU A 160 -1.57 -9.92 14.12
C LEU A 160 -1.03 -11.09 13.29
N ALA A 161 -0.15 -11.92 13.88
CA ALA A 161 0.39 -13.10 13.24
C ALA A 161 -0.70 -14.13 12.89
N LYS A 162 -1.62 -14.40 13.82
CA LYS A 162 -2.77 -15.27 13.56
C LYS A 162 -3.63 -14.74 12.41
N CYS A 163 -4.01 -13.46 12.44
CA CYS A 163 -4.77 -12.85 11.34
C CYS A 163 -4.03 -12.99 10.00
N TYR A 164 -2.71 -12.78 10.00
CA TYR A 164 -1.88 -12.87 8.80
C TYR A 164 -1.84 -14.29 8.24
N ASP A 165 -1.51 -15.27 9.09
CA ASP A 165 -1.20 -16.64 8.68
C ASP A 165 -2.47 -17.45 8.36
N THR A 166 -3.59 -17.18 9.05
CA THR A 166 -4.83 -17.93 8.86
C THR A 166 -5.84 -17.14 8.03
N THR A 167 -6.45 -16.09 8.59
CA THR A 167 -7.61 -15.41 8.00
C THR A 167 -7.26 -14.76 6.66
N LEU A 168 -6.17 -14.00 6.61
CA LEU A 168 -5.77 -13.28 5.39
C LEU A 168 -5.21 -14.23 4.33
N THR A 169 -4.50 -15.29 4.73
CA THR A 169 -4.05 -16.35 3.79
C THR A 169 -5.24 -17.02 3.13
N HIS A 170 -6.23 -17.45 3.92
CA HIS A 170 -7.44 -18.07 3.38
C HIS A 170 -8.19 -17.14 2.41
N ALA A 171 -8.28 -15.86 2.74
CA ALA A 171 -8.94 -14.86 1.88
C ALA A 171 -8.20 -14.64 0.55
N ILE A 172 -6.88 -14.83 0.50
CA ILE A 172 -6.10 -14.75 -0.73
C ILE A 172 -6.30 -16.02 -1.56
N THR A 173 -6.22 -17.20 -0.95
CA THR A 173 -6.35 -18.49 -1.63
C THR A 173 -7.74 -18.72 -2.21
N SER A 174 -8.80 -18.12 -1.63
CA SER A 174 -10.15 -18.21 -2.15
C SER A 174 -10.40 -17.36 -3.41
N GLN A 175 -9.39 -16.65 -3.94
CA GLN A 175 -9.40 -15.89 -5.21
C GLN A 175 -10.57 -14.91 -5.39
N GLN A 176 -11.08 -14.33 -4.31
CA GLN A 176 -12.13 -13.32 -4.36
C GLN A 176 -11.56 -11.90 -4.52
N GLN A 177 -12.42 -10.91 -4.81
CA GLN A 177 -12.07 -9.47 -4.78
C GLN A 177 -11.46 -9.04 -3.44
N SER A 178 -11.71 -9.79 -2.37
CA SER A 178 -11.09 -9.66 -1.05
C SER A 178 -9.57 -9.90 -1.04
N SER A 179 -9.00 -10.54 -2.07
CA SER A 179 -7.57 -10.82 -2.18
C SER A 179 -6.71 -9.55 -2.13
N GLN A 180 -7.09 -8.49 -2.86
CA GLN A 180 -6.33 -7.23 -2.84
C GLN A 180 -6.35 -6.55 -1.46
N LEU A 181 -7.51 -6.56 -0.79
CA LEU A 181 -7.64 -6.04 0.57
C LEU A 181 -6.82 -6.88 1.56
N ALA A 182 -6.84 -8.20 1.42
CA ALA A 182 -6.08 -9.10 2.26
C ALA A 182 -4.58 -8.87 2.11
N VAL A 183 -4.07 -8.74 0.89
CA VAL A 183 -2.65 -8.44 0.66
C VAL A 183 -2.26 -7.06 1.21
N ARG A 184 -3.12 -6.05 1.07
CA ARG A 184 -2.90 -4.74 1.69
C ARG A 184 -2.88 -4.80 3.21
N ALA A 185 -3.78 -5.59 3.80
CA ALA A 185 -3.79 -5.84 5.23
C ALA A 185 -2.48 -6.51 5.67
N LYS A 186 -2.04 -7.55 4.94
CA LYS A 186 -0.75 -8.21 5.17
C LYS A 186 0.43 -7.23 5.12
N ALA A 187 0.47 -6.34 4.12
CA ALA A 187 1.49 -5.30 4.02
C ALA A 187 1.47 -4.33 5.22
N ASN A 188 0.28 -3.86 5.62
CA ASN A 188 0.13 -2.99 6.80
C ASN A 188 0.60 -3.67 8.10
N ILE A 189 0.34 -4.98 8.25
CA ILE A 189 0.81 -5.78 9.40
C ILE A 189 2.34 -5.85 9.38
N ILE A 190 2.95 -6.20 8.24
CA ILE A 190 4.40 -6.24 8.07
C ILE A 190 5.05 -4.90 8.42
N ASP A 191 4.49 -3.80 7.93
CA ASP A 191 5.01 -2.45 8.21
C ASP A 191 4.86 -2.07 9.69
N THR A 192 3.76 -2.45 10.33
CA THR A 192 3.55 -2.27 11.77
C THR A 192 4.63 -3.00 12.56
N LEU A 193 4.88 -4.28 12.23
CA LEU A 193 5.96 -5.07 12.84
C LEU A 193 7.31 -4.42 12.61
N HIS A 194 7.56 -3.90 11.40
CA HIS A 194 8.81 -3.25 11.07
C HIS A 194 9.10 -2.06 11.97
N VAL A 195 8.12 -1.16 12.11
CA VAL A 195 8.26 0.04 12.94
C VAL A 195 8.54 -0.35 14.40
N LEU A 196 7.79 -1.31 14.94
CA LEU A 196 7.94 -1.74 16.35
C LEU A 196 9.25 -2.49 16.61
N PHE A 197 9.67 -3.40 15.73
CA PHE A 197 10.97 -4.07 15.86
C PHE A 197 12.13 -3.11 15.65
N HIS A 198 12.05 -2.23 14.66
CA HIS A 198 13.07 -1.22 14.44
C HIS A 198 13.24 -0.33 15.67
N TYR A 199 12.13 0.09 16.30
CA TYR A 199 12.14 0.85 17.54
C TYR A 199 12.89 0.14 18.68
N HIS A 200 12.62 -1.14 18.93
CA HIS A 200 13.35 -1.91 19.95
C HIS A 200 14.83 -2.11 19.62
N LEU A 201 15.15 -2.40 18.35
CA LEU A 201 16.53 -2.58 17.90
C LEU A 201 17.34 -1.28 18.07
N MET A 202 16.75 -0.13 17.77
CA MET A 202 17.38 1.18 18.03
C MET A 202 17.60 1.45 19.52
N LYS A 203 16.74 0.92 20.39
CA LYS A 203 16.89 0.97 21.85
C LYS A 203 17.79 -0.12 22.43
N GLN A 204 18.38 -0.99 21.60
CA GLN A 204 19.18 -2.14 22.03
C GLN A 204 18.40 -3.13 22.94
N GLN A 205 17.07 -3.16 22.84
CA GLN A 205 16.19 -4.03 23.62
C GLN A 205 15.97 -5.38 22.91
N ILE A 206 17.07 -6.09 22.66
CA ILE A 206 17.04 -7.34 21.89
C ILE A 206 16.22 -8.41 22.60
N SER A 207 16.31 -8.50 23.93
CA SER A 207 15.54 -9.46 24.72
C SER A 207 14.04 -9.34 24.47
N THR A 208 13.52 -8.11 24.43
CA THR A 208 12.10 -7.85 24.18
C THR A 208 11.71 -8.25 22.75
N CYS A 209 12.55 -8.00 21.75
CA CYS A 209 12.31 -8.51 20.40
C CYS A 209 12.21 -10.05 20.39
N LEU A 210 13.13 -10.74 21.08
CA LEU A 210 13.13 -12.21 21.14
C LEU A 210 11.87 -12.73 21.85
N ASP A 211 11.48 -12.13 22.97
CA ASP A 211 10.28 -12.50 23.73
C ASP A 211 8.99 -12.32 22.91
N ILE A 212 8.99 -11.44 21.89
CA ILE A 212 7.90 -11.28 20.92
C ILE A 212 7.98 -12.30 19.79
N ILE A 213 9.19 -12.58 19.28
CA ILE A 213 9.40 -13.48 18.13
C ILE A 213 9.08 -14.93 18.50
N PHE A 214 9.44 -15.40 19.69
CA PHE A 214 9.19 -16.78 20.11
C PHE A 214 7.72 -17.18 20.06
N PRO A 215 6.78 -16.44 20.69
CA PRO A 215 5.35 -16.73 20.58
C PRO A 215 4.81 -16.76 19.14
N ILE A 216 5.39 -15.95 18.23
CA ILE A 216 5.00 -15.96 16.81
C ILE A 216 5.54 -17.22 16.11
N LEU A 217 6.78 -17.63 16.40
CA LEU A 217 7.39 -18.86 15.88
C LEU A 217 6.66 -20.12 16.36
N ASP A 218 6.09 -20.09 17.56
CA ASP A 218 5.36 -21.21 18.17
C ASP A 218 3.93 -21.35 17.64
N LEU A 219 3.46 -20.44 16.78
CA LEU A 219 2.14 -20.55 16.18
C LEU A 219 2.04 -21.77 15.25
N PRO A 220 0.93 -22.52 15.30
CA PRO A 220 0.73 -23.65 14.40
C PRO A 220 0.71 -23.13 12.96
N THR A 221 1.73 -23.50 12.19
CA THR A 221 1.79 -23.18 10.77
C THR A 221 0.83 -24.12 10.05
N THR A 222 -0.19 -23.56 9.39
CA THR A 222 -1.29 -24.31 8.77
C THR A 222 -0.81 -25.28 7.69
N GLU A 223 0.31 -25.00 7.02
CA GLU A 223 0.89 -25.88 6.00
C GLU A 223 2.43 -25.82 5.99
N PRO A 224 3.14 -26.95 5.83
CA PRO A 224 4.59 -26.93 5.63
C PRO A 224 4.93 -26.19 4.34
N PRO A 225 6.02 -25.40 4.30
CA PRO A 225 6.39 -24.64 3.11
C PRO A 225 6.67 -25.60 1.95
N SER A 226 5.76 -25.63 0.97
CA SER A 226 6.02 -26.31 -0.30
C SER A 226 7.16 -25.60 -1.03
N SER A 227 7.89 -26.33 -1.88
CA SER A 227 9.05 -25.81 -2.63
C SER A 227 8.73 -24.63 -3.56
N SER A 228 7.46 -24.25 -3.70
CA SER A 228 6.97 -23.12 -4.51
C SER A 228 6.20 -22.09 -3.68
N SER A 229 6.57 -21.87 -2.42
CA SER A 229 5.87 -20.91 -1.56
C SER A 229 5.93 -19.48 -2.12
N LYS A 230 4.79 -19.01 -2.63
CA LYS A 230 4.59 -17.65 -3.13
C LYS A 230 4.49 -16.67 -1.95
N PRO A 231 5.17 -15.50 -2.02
CA PRO A 231 5.06 -14.47 -1.01
C PRO A 231 3.62 -14.02 -0.77
N PHE A 232 3.27 -13.65 0.47
CA PHE A 232 1.92 -13.29 0.92
C PHE A 232 0.83 -14.37 0.83
N GLU A 233 0.98 -15.39 -0.01
CA GLU A 233 -0.04 -16.42 -0.21
C GLU A 233 0.17 -17.63 0.70
N SER A 234 1.41 -18.10 0.84
CA SER A 234 1.70 -19.38 1.53
C SER A 234 2.83 -19.29 2.56
N ARG A 235 3.33 -18.09 2.81
CA ARG A 235 4.39 -17.82 3.78
C ARG A 235 3.81 -17.32 5.09
N THR A 236 4.48 -17.69 6.18
CA THR A 236 4.18 -17.13 7.49
C THR A 236 4.57 -15.65 7.55
N LEU A 237 3.99 -14.91 8.50
CA LEU A 237 4.30 -13.50 8.74
C LEU A 237 5.82 -13.28 8.90
N LEU A 238 6.50 -14.11 9.70
CA LEU A 238 7.95 -14.00 9.89
C LEU A 238 8.74 -14.35 8.63
N GLY A 239 8.26 -15.28 7.81
CA GLY A 239 8.88 -15.62 6.53
C GLY A 239 8.84 -14.46 5.54
N ASP A 240 7.67 -13.83 5.37
CA ASP A 240 7.53 -12.64 4.51
C ASP A 240 8.26 -11.41 5.08
N TYR A 241 8.25 -11.24 6.40
CA TYR A 241 8.99 -10.18 7.08
C TYR A 241 10.50 -10.32 6.89
N GLU A 242 11.05 -11.52 7.12
CA GLU A 242 12.48 -11.79 6.92
C GLU A 242 12.90 -11.59 5.46
N ALA A 243 12.08 -12.03 4.51
CA ALA A 243 12.33 -11.82 3.08
C ALA A 243 12.32 -10.33 2.66
N THR A 244 11.63 -9.47 3.43
CA THR A 244 11.48 -8.04 3.11
C THR A 244 12.50 -7.16 3.82
N TYR A 245 12.78 -7.44 5.10
CA TYR A 245 13.55 -6.55 5.97
C TYR A 245 14.80 -7.18 6.61
N HIS A 246 15.09 -8.45 6.33
CA HIS A 246 16.28 -9.16 6.81
C HIS A 246 16.50 -9.02 8.33
N LEU A 247 15.49 -9.39 9.12
CA LEU A 247 15.52 -9.27 10.57
C LEU A 247 16.71 -10.02 11.16
N ALA A 248 17.04 -11.20 10.65
CA ALA A 248 18.13 -12.02 11.15
C ALA A 248 19.48 -11.26 11.14
N ASP A 249 19.70 -10.41 10.12
CA ASP A 249 20.93 -9.64 9.98
C ASP A 249 20.90 -8.35 10.83
N ARG A 250 19.71 -7.83 11.16
CA ARG A 250 19.54 -6.64 12.01
C ARG A 250 19.57 -6.95 13.50
N ILE A 251 19.27 -8.18 13.91
CA ILE A 251 19.43 -8.61 15.31
C ILE A 251 20.94 -8.66 15.58
N PRO A 252 21.50 -7.73 16.38
CA PRO A 252 22.93 -7.71 16.68
C PRO A 252 23.31 -9.05 17.30
N SER A 253 24.48 -9.59 16.93
CA SER A 253 25.10 -10.71 17.64
C SER A 253 25.43 -10.23 19.05
N ALA A 254 24.41 -10.18 19.92
CA ALA A 254 24.50 -9.68 21.26
C ALA A 254 25.57 -10.49 22.01
N ASP A 255 26.53 -9.79 22.62
CA ASP A 255 27.54 -10.27 23.56
C ASP A 255 27.78 -11.79 23.59
N ALA A 256 28.31 -12.40 22.51
CA ALA A 256 28.83 -13.77 22.42
C ALA A 256 28.00 -14.96 23.01
N ASN A 257 26.86 -14.75 23.69
CA ASN A 257 26.30 -15.71 24.66
C ASN A 257 24.76 -15.79 24.66
N ASP A 258 23.98 -14.95 23.96
CA ASP A 258 22.53 -15.19 23.88
C ASP A 258 22.19 -16.22 22.80
N VAL A 259 22.25 -17.49 23.20
CA VAL A 259 21.90 -18.67 22.38
C VAL A 259 20.52 -18.54 21.75
N ARG A 260 19.60 -17.79 22.37
CA ARG A 260 18.25 -17.56 21.84
C ARG A 260 18.29 -16.71 20.57
N ALA A 261 19.17 -15.71 20.51
CA ALA A 261 19.33 -14.86 19.33
C ALA A 261 19.84 -15.67 18.14
N ASP A 262 20.83 -16.54 18.36
CA ASP A 262 21.36 -17.42 17.32
C ASP A 262 20.32 -18.44 16.85
N PHE A 263 19.55 -19.02 17.78
CA PHE A 263 18.42 -19.89 17.44
C PHE A 263 17.41 -19.16 16.55
N VAL A 264 16.99 -17.95 16.93
CA VAL A 264 16.04 -17.14 16.16
C VAL A 264 16.60 -16.79 14.78
N ARG A 265 17.86 -16.36 14.66
CA ARG A 265 18.49 -16.09 13.35
C ARG A 265 18.48 -17.32 12.46
N ASN A 266 18.87 -18.47 13.00
CA ASN A 266 18.90 -19.72 12.23
C ASN A 266 17.49 -20.10 11.78
N LYS A 267 16.48 -19.99 12.66
CA LYS A 267 15.07 -20.23 12.30
C LYS A 267 14.57 -19.27 11.24
N LEU A 268 14.79 -17.97 11.37
CA LEU A 268 14.38 -16.96 10.38
C LEU A 268 15.02 -17.25 9.00
N ARG A 269 16.32 -17.57 8.97
CA ARG A 269 17.01 -17.95 7.73
C ARG A 269 16.46 -19.23 7.10
N THR A 270 16.00 -20.19 7.90
CA THR A 270 15.33 -21.38 7.36
C THR A 270 13.95 -21.08 6.79
N LEU A 271 13.22 -20.10 7.34
CA LEU A 271 11.87 -19.74 6.89
C LEU A 271 11.83 -19.10 5.50
N VAL A 272 12.85 -18.33 5.12
CA VAL A 272 12.91 -17.73 3.77
C VAL A 272 13.08 -18.80 2.69
N GLY A 273 13.51 -20.01 3.06
CA GLY A 273 13.79 -21.09 2.13
C GLY A 273 15.01 -20.74 1.29
N ARG A 274 16.02 -21.61 1.30
CA ARG A 274 17.16 -21.51 0.40
C ARG A 274 16.66 -21.87 -1.01
N GLY A 275 16.01 -20.92 -1.68
CA GLY A 275 15.52 -21.06 -3.04
C GLY A 275 16.68 -21.55 -3.91
N ASN A 276 16.54 -22.76 -4.43
CA ASN A 276 17.51 -23.42 -5.29
C ASN A 276 17.62 -22.67 -6.63
N SER A 277 18.46 -21.64 -6.73
CA SER A 277 18.99 -21.18 -8.03
C SER A 277 20.13 -20.19 -7.83
N GLY A 278 21.29 -20.50 -8.39
CA GLY A 278 22.52 -19.71 -8.37
C GLY A 278 22.47 -18.44 -9.21
N GLU A 279 21.41 -17.64 -9.08
CA GLU A 279 21.25 -16.38 -9.80
C GLU A 279 20.56 -15.38 -8.87
N GLY A 280 21.36 -14.50 -8.24
CA GLY A 280 20.89 -13.40 -7.39
C GLY A 280 20.00 -13.82 -6.22
N ILE A 281 20.62 -14.02 -5.04
CA ILE A 281 20.02 -14.48 -3.76
C ILE A 281 18.80 -13.65 -3.27
N TYR A 282 18.44 -12.57 -3.94
CA TYR A 282 17.35 -11.69 -3.56
C TYR A 282 16.46 -11.45 -4.77
N GLY A 283 15.49 -12.34 -4.97
CA GLY A 283 14.35 -12.06 -5.83
C GLY A 283 13.68 -10.75 -5.37
N PRO A 284 13.10 -9.98 -6.30
CA PRO A 284 12.47 -8.71 -5.97
C PRO A 284 11.40 -9.00 -4.90
N GLY A 285 11.56 -8.42 -3.70
CA GLY A 285 10.81 -8.83 -2.49
C GLY A 285 9.30 -8.81 -2.71
N ALA A 286 8.54 -9.54 -1.90
CA ALA A 286 7.08 -9.70 -2.02
C ALA A 286 6.32 -8.40 -2.36
N LEU A 287 6.75 -7.27 -1.78
CA LEU A 287 6.19 -5.94 -2.02
C LEU A 287 6.46 -5.38 -3.42
N SER A 288 7.56 -5.75 -4.06
CA SER A 288 7.90 -5.35 -5.44
C SER A 288 7.00 -6.02 -6.48
N ALA A 289 6.51 -7.23 -6.22
CA ALA A 289 5.50 -7.88 -7.07
C ALA A 289 4.17 -7.13 -7.00
N LEU A 290 3.81 -6.58 -5.83
CA LEU A 290 2.66 -5.67 -5.71
C LEU A 290 2.88 -4.30 -6.36
N ILE A 291 4.14 -3.91 -6.57
CA ILE A 291 4.53 -2.64 -7.21
C ILE A 291 4.59 -2.78 -8.74
N GLY A 292 4.71 -4.00 -9.27
CA GLY A 292 4.88 -4.28 -10.69
C GLY A 292 3.71 -3.91 -11.60
N ASP A 293 2.48 -3.79 -11.07
CA ASP A 293 1.29 -3.46 -11.87
C ASP A 293 0.96 -1.95 -11.92
N GLY A 294 1.73 -1.10 -11.23
CA GLY A 294 1.57 0.35 -11.23
C GLY A 294 2.92 1.03 -11.31
N GLY A 295 3.46 1.14 -12.52
CA GLY A 295 4.83 1.58 -12.78
C GLY A 295 5.24 2.85 -12.02
N LEU A 296 6.31 2.71 -11.22
CA LEU A 296 7.37 3.68 -10.95
C LEU A 296 8.40 2.97 -10.06
N GLY A 297 9.52 2.58 -10.65
CA GLY A 297 10.57 1.83 -9.99
C GLY A 297 11.35 2.68 -8.98
N LEU A 298 11.54 2.13 -7.78
CA LEU A 298 12.53 2.61 -6.81
C LEU A 298 13.21 1.39 -6.19
N SER A 299 14.47 1.20 -6.60
CA SER A 299 15.41 0.25 -6.00
C SER A 299 15.85 0.80 -4.64
N VAL A 300 15.55 0.08 -3.55
CA VAL A 300 16.09 0.37 -2.22
C VAL A 300 17.37 -0.47 -2.07
N SER A 301 18.52 0.17 -2.26
CA SER A 301 19.81 -0.40 -1.85
C SER A 301 20.71 0.70 -1.27
N GLY A 302 20.78 0.72 0.06
CA GLY A 302 21.95 1.20 0.81
C GLY A 302 22.32 0.03 1.73
N THR A 303 23.55 -0.50 1.75
CA THR A 303 24.77 0.21 2.13
C THR A 303 26.03 -0.66 1.91
N THR A 304 27.17 0.03 1.75
CA THR A 304 28.60 -0.41 1.87
C THR A 304 29.31 -1.07 0.68
N ALA A 305 30.24 -0.33 0.04
CA ALA A 305 31.71 -0.51 0.14
C ALA A 305 32.46 0.13 -1.07
N ASN A 306 33.50 0.90 -0.74
CA ASN A 306 34.46 1.56 -1.62
C ASN A 306 35.17 0.62 -2.61
N VAL A 307 35.30 1.01 -3.89
CA VAL A 307 36.55 0.85 -4.70
C VAL A 307 36.63 1.94 -5.79
N HIS A 308 37.65 2.80 -5.65
CA HIS A 308 38.41 3.62 -6.60
C HIS A 308 37.76 4.50 -7.69
N GLU A 309 38.03 5.80 -7.52
CA GLU A 309 38.18 6.83 -8.56
C GLU A 309 39.00 6.37 -9.77
N THR A 310 38.52 6.69 -10.98
CA THR A 310 39.28 7.50 -11.93
C THR A 310 38.34 8.33 -12.79
N SER A 311 38.62 9.63 -12.81
CA SER A 311 38.01 10.68 -13.63
C SER A 311 38.12 10.41 -15.13
N THR A 312 37.08 10.77 -15.89
CA THR A 312 37.23 11.57 -17.11
C THR A 312 35.94 12.34 -17.41
N LEU A 313 36.04 13.66 -17.21
CA LEU A 313 35.10 14.71 -17.57
C LEU A 313 34.93 14.82 -19.10
N LEU A 314 33.71 15.02 -19.61
CA LEU A 314 33.48 15.78 -20.84
C LEU A 314 32.17 16.58 -20.78
N VAL A 315 32.36 17.89 -20.66
CA VAL A 315 31.42 18.99 -20.94
C VAL A 315 31.06 19.01 -22.43
N PRO A 316 29.88 19.55 -22.84
CA PRO A 316 29.78 20.16 -24.15
C PRO A 316 29.51 21.67 -24.06
N SER A 317 30.39 22.39 -24.75
CA SER A 317 30.41 23.83 -24.98
C SER A 317 29.42 24.29 -26.04
N SER A 318 28.98 25.53 -25.88
CA SER A 318 28.36 26.40 -26.88
C SER A 318 29.19 26.55 -28.17
N THR A 319 28.58 26.46 -29.36
CA THR A 319 28.45 27.53 -30.39
C THR A 319 28.16 27.01 -31.82
N LYS A 320 27.02 27.48 -32.39
CA LYS A 320 26.90 28.19 -33.69
C LYS A 320 26.86 27.41 -35.03
N GLY A 321 25.71 27.48 -35.73
CA GLY A 321 25.68 27.58 -37.20
C GLY A 321 24.38 27.22 -37.96
N LYS A 322 23.58 28.25 -38.31
CA LYS A 322 22.72 28.47 -39.53
C LYS A 322 21.88 27.28 -40.09
N GLY A 323 20.57 27.34 -40.29
CA GLY A 323 19.59 28.41 -40.33
C GLY A 323 18.58 28.15 -41.46
N LYS A 324 17.27 28.17 -41.17
CA LYS A 324 16.22 28.73 -42.05
C LYS A 324 14.90 28.80 -41.26
N ALA A 325 14.57 29.99 -40.78
CA ALA A 325 13.25 30.32 -40.26
C ALA A 325 12.36 30.77 -41.42
N THR A 326 11.11 30.31 -41.41
CA THR A 326 9.99 30.97 -42.11
C THR A 326 9.05 31.48 -41.02
N PRO A 327 8.73 32.79 -41.00
CA PRO A 327 8.11 33.45 -39.86
C PRO A 327 6.57 33.35 -39.92
N SER A 328 5.93 32.83 -38.88
CA SER A 328 4.53 33.12 -38.62
C SER A 328 4.44 34.44 -37.84
N ARG A 329 4.34 35.51 -38.63
CA ARG A 329 3.70 36.81 -38.36
C ARG A 329 3.14 37.02 -36.93
N PRO A 330 3.66 37.98 -36.16
CA PRO A 330 2.94 38.50 -35.00
C PRO A 330 1.74 39.33 -35.47
N SER A 331 0.55 39.02 -34.97
CA SER A 331 -0.58 39.96 -34.98
C SER A 331 -0.26 41.06 -33.97
N PRO A 332 -0.17 42.33 -34.38
CA PRO A 332 0.00 43.44 -33.47
C PRO A 332 -1.38 43.79 -32.94
N LEU A 333 -1.60 43.59 -31.63
CA LEU A 333 -2.59 44.22 -30.73
C LEU A 333 -2.85 43.24 -29.58
N GLU A 334 -1.96 43.15 -28.58
CA GLU A 334 -2.31 42.55 -27.29
C GLU A 334 -1.40 43.14 -26.21
N GLY A 335 -2.00 43.98 -25.37
CA GLY A 335 -1.31 44.83 -24.40
C GLY A 335 -0.77 44.05 -23.21
N ASP A 336 0.26 44.65 -22.60
CA ASP A 336 0.82 44.60 -21.24
C ASP A 336 0.25 43.65 -20.12
N LEU A 337 -0.33 42.49 -20.45
CA LEU A 337 -0.94 41.57 -19.47
C LEU A 337 0.06 40.54 -18.89
N ALA A 338 1.16 40.27 -19.60
CA ALA A 338 2.22 39.37 -19.15
C ALA A 338 2.80 39.68 -17.75
N PRO A 339 3.10 40.95 -17.36
CA PRO A 339 3.57 41.24 -16.00
C PRO A 339 2.51 40.96 -14.93
N GLN A 340 1.22 41.19 -15.25
CA GLN A 340 0.11 40.97 -14.31
C GLN A 340 -0.17 39.48 -14.08
N ILE A 341 -0.07 38.65 -15.14
CA ILE A 341 -0.17 37.20 -15.03
C ILE A 341 0.96 36.64 -14.17
N THR A 342 2.18 37.12 -14.38
CA THR A 342 3.36 36.70 -13.60
C THR A 342 3.17 37.02 -12.12
N GLN A 343 2.67 38.21 -11.78
CA GLN A 343 2.39 38.62 -10.40
C GLN A 343 1.32 37.75 -9.72
N ILE A 344 0.28 37.32 -10.44
CA ILE A 344 -0.76 36.45 -9.89
C ILE A 344 -0.23 35.02 -9.70
N LEU A 345 0.56 34.50 -10.64
CA LEU A 345 1.16 33.17 -10.55
C LEU A 345 2.22 33.06 -9.43
N GLU A 346 2.89 34.15 -9.07
CA GLU A 346 3.79 34.18 -7.90
C GLU A 346 3.04 33.94 -6.57
N ILE A 347 1.76 34.31 -6.50
CA ILE A 347 0.92 34.15 -5.30
C ILE A 347 0.05 32.88 -5.37
N LEU A 348 -0.38 32.50 -6.57
CA LEU A 348 -1.23 31.33 -6.86
C LEU A 348 -0.60 30.47 -7.99
N PRO A 349 0.40 29.63 -7.67
CA PRO A 349 1.13 28.85 -8.68
C PRO A 349 0.33 27.70 -9.30
N ASP A 350 -0.83 27.37 -8.73
CA ASP A 350 -1.66 26.22 -9.14
C ASP A 350 -2.68 26.57 -10.25
N GLU A 351 -2.80 27.83 -10.66
CA GLU A 351 -3.75 28.29 -11.69
C GLU A 351 -3.13 28.28 -13.10
N SER A 352 -3.94 28.04 -14.14
CA SER A 352 -3.45 28.02 -15.51
C SER A 352 -3.30 29.44 -16.09
N PRO A 353 -2.22 29.73 -16.85
CA PRO A 353 -1.99 31.07 -17.41
C PRO A 353 -3.09 31.46 -18.41
N ASP A 354 -3.65 30.49 -19.15
CA ASP A 354 -4.75 30.71 -20.09
C ASP A 354 -6.04 31.13 -19.39
N PHE A 355 -6.29 30.59 -18.19
CA PHE A 355 -7.44 30.98 -17.36
C PHE A 355 -7.26 32.39 -16.80
N LEU A 356 -6.06 32.73 -16.33
CA LEU A 356 -5.75 34.08 -15.84
C LEU A 356 -5.85 35.13 -16.95
N GLU A 357 -5.42 34.80 -18.16
CA GLU A 357 -5.62 35.63 -19.35
C GLU A 357 -7.11 35.88 -19.64
N ALA A 358 -7.95 34.85 -19.51
CA ALA A 358 -9.40 34.99 -19.69
C ALA A 358 -10.03 35.86 -18.58
N CYS A 359 -9.58 35.73 -17.33
CA CYS A 359 -10.04 36.57 -16.22
C CYS A 359 -9.64 38.04 -16.38
N LEU A 360 -8.40 38.31 -16.81
CA LEU A 360 -7.89 39.67 -17.01
C LEU A 360 -8.53 40.38 -18.21
N ARG A 361 -8.94 39.62 -19.24
CA ARG A 361 -9.69 40.15 -20.40
C ARG A 361 -11.19 40.33 -20.13
N HIS A 362 -11.72 39.82 -19.01
CA HIS A 362 -13.16 39.83 -18.77
C HIS A 362 -13.68 41.24 -18.39
N PRO A 363 -14.84 41.69 -18.92
CA PRO A 363 -15.42 43.02 -18.64
C PRO A 363 -15.59 43.30 -17.15
N HIS A 364 -15.98 42.27 -16.40
CA HIS A 364 -16.21 42.34 -14.95
C HIS A 364 -14.98 42.79 -14.12
N PHE A 365 -13.77 42.54 -14.63
CA PHE A 365 -12.52 42.90 -13.94
C PHE A 365 -11.76 44.04 -14.63
N SER A 366 -12.07 44.32 -15.91
CA SER A 366 -11.38 45.31 -16.74
C SER A 366 -11.97 46.74 -16.67
N ASP A 367 -13.13 46.94 -16.04
CA ASP A 367 -13.77 48.26 -15.85
C ASP A 367 -13.07 49.17 -14.80
N GLY A 368 -11.77 49.00 -14.56
CA GLY A 368 -10.97 49.77 -13.59
C GLY A 368 -9.69 50.37 -14.17
N PRO A 369 -8.99 51.24 -13.42
CA PRO A 369 -7.65 51.65 -13.79
C PRO A 369 -6.74 50.40 -13.91
N SER A 370 -5.94 50.35 -14.96
CA SER A 370 -5.12 49.19 -15.41
C SER A 370 -4.26 48.56 -14.31
N ASP A 371 -3.85 49.37 -13.34
CA ASP A 371 -2.94 48.96 -12.27
C ASP A 371 -3.66 48.19 -11.15
N SER A 372 -5.00 48.24 -11.12
CA SER A 372 -5.84 47.56 -10.11
C SER A 372 -6.50 46.26 -10.60
N THR A 373 -6.34 45.93 -11.88
CA THR A 373 -7.01 44.77 -12.50
C THR A 373 -6.49 43.45 -11.92
N ALA A 374 -5.17 43.33 -11.73
CA ALA A 374 -4.54 42.15 -11.12
C ALA A 374 -4.97 41.97 -9.65
N GLU A 375 -5.04 43.05 -8.87
CA GLU A 375 -5.46 43.01 -7.46
C GLU A 375 -6.93 42.63 -7.30
N ARG A 376 -7.80 43.05 -8.23
CA ARG A 376 -9.22 42.67 -8.24
C ARG A 376 -9.45 41.21 -8.59
N VAL A 377 -8.70 40.68 -9.56
CA VAL A 377 -8.74 39.25 -9.90
C VAL A 377 -8.20 38.42 -8.73
N LEU A 378 -7.09 38.84 -8.13
CA LEU A 378 -6.51 38.19 -6.96
C LEU A 378 -7.46 38.22 -5.75
N GLY A 379 -8.10 39.37 -5.49
CA GLY A 379 -9.10 39.52 -4.44
C GLY A 379 -10.31 38.62 -4.64
N ALA A 380 -10.86 38.54 -5.86
CA ALA A 380 -11.98 37.65 -6.17
C ALA A 380 -11.63 36.16 -6.00
N LEU A 381 -10.41 35.76 -6.40
CA LEU A 381 -9.92 34.40 -6.25
C LEU A 381 -9.61 34.03 -4.79
N LEU A 382 -9.13 34.98 -3.97
CA LEU A 382 -8.79 34.76 -2.56
C LEU A 382 -9.99 34.87 -1.61
N GLU A 383 -10.92 35.77 -1.88
CA GLU A 383 -12.12 36.00 -1.05
C GLU A 383 -13.27 35.04 -1.37
N GLY A 384 -13.16 34.25 -2.44
CA GLY A 384 -14.19 33.30 -2.85
C GLY A 384 -15.47 33.98 -3.35
N ALA A 385 -15.34 35.20 -3.90
CA ALA A 385 -16.46 35.90 -4.52
C ALA A 385 -16.94 35.14 -5.76
N THR A 386 -18.24 35.19 -6.06
CA THR A 386 -18.85 34.48 -7.20
C THR A 386 -18.20 34.93 -8.50
N LEU A 387 -17.45 34.03 -9.16
CA LEU A 387 -16.94 34.29 -10.49
C LEU A 387 -18.11 34.27 -11.48
N PRO A 388 -18.08 35.06 -12.57
CA PRO A 388 -19.01 34.92 -13.67
C PRO A 388 -19.05 33.47 -14.17
N LYS A 389 -20.25 32.93 -14.43
CA LYS A 389 -20.46 31.52 -14.82
C LYS A 389 -19.60 31.08 -16.01
N ASP A 390 -19.34 31.99 -16.94
CA ASP A 390 -18.53 31.76 -18.13
C ASP A 390 -17.04 31.52 -17.79
N LEU A 391 -16.53 32.12 -16.71
CA LEU A 391 -15.18 31.92 -16.20
C LEU A 391 -15.09 30.68 -15.30
N GLU A 392 -16.13 30.38 -14.52
CA GLU A 392 -16.19 29.13 -13.74
C GLU A 392 -16.14 27.89 -14.64
N GLN A 393 -16.81 27.94 -15.80
CA GLN A 393 -16.78 26.87 -16.81
C GLN A 393 -15.43 26.72 -17.49
N ALA A 394 -14.71 27.82 -17.74
CA ALA A 394 -13.34 27.79 -18.24
C ALA A 394 -12.35 27.18 -17.23
N ARG A 395 -12.61 27.35 -15.92
CA ARG A 395 -11.80 26.76 -14.84
C ARG A 395 -12.08 25.27 -14.62
N SER A 396 -13.33 24.84 -14.80
CA SER A 396 -13.75 23.44 -14.61
C SER A 396 -13.55 22.56 -15.87
N GLY A 397 -13.29 23.15 -17.03
CA GLY A 397 -13.12 22.43 -18.29
C GLY A 397 -14.42 21.85 -18.86
N GLU A 398 -15.59 22.31 -18.37
CA GLU A 398 -16.89 21.85 -18.85
C GLU A 398 -17.35 22.69 -20.05
N ALA A 399 -17.33 22.08 -21.23
CA ALA A 399 -17.76 22.71 -22.47
C ALA A 399 -19.26 23.05 -22.46
N VAL A 400 -19.60 24.32 -22.69
CA VAL A 400 -20.98 24.78 -22.86
C VAL A 400 -21.50 24.37 -24.25
N THR A 401 -22.48 23.48 -24.27
CA THR A 401 -23.44 23.35 -25.37
C THR A 401 -24.28 24.63 -25.46
N ILE A 402 -23.97 25.47 -26.44
CA ILE A 402 -24.84 26.57 -26.86
C ILE A 402 -25.92 25.98 -27.78
N GLU A 403 -27.19 26.07 -27.37
CA GLU A 403 -28.34 25.79 -28.22
C GLU A 403 -28.38 26.78 -29.40
N VAL A 404 -28.23 26.25 -30.62
CA VAL A 404 -28.47 26.97 -31.87
C VAL A 404 -29.62 26.27 -32.61
N PRO A 405 -30.63 26.99 -33.15
CA PRO A 405 -31.78 26.36 -33.78
C PRO A 405 -31.38 25.62 -35.07
N ALA A 406 -31.95 24.42 -35.23
CA ALA A 406 -31.58 23.42 -36.22
C ALA A 406 -31.67 23.87 -37.70
N PRO A 407 -30.60 23.71 -38.50
CA PRO A 407 -30.68 23.57 -39.94
C PRO A 407 -30.67 22.07 -40.36
N PRO A 408 -31.13 21.73 -41.58
CA PRO A 408 -31.39 20.36 -42.02
C PRO A 408 -30.12 19.47 -42.05
N PRO A 409 -30.28 18.14 -42.02
CA PRO A 409 -29.16 17.21 -41.86
C PRO A 409 -28.26 17.26 -43.10
N ILE A 410 -27.09 17.85 -42.95
CA ILE A 410 -25.98 17.70 -43.90
C ILE A 410 -25.13 16.55 -43.36
N ASP A 411 -25.07 15.47 -44.14
CA ASP A 411 -24.26 14.30 -43.86
C ASP A 411 -22.76 14.64 -44.04
N LEU A 412 -22.15 15.19 -42.98
CA LEU A 412 -20.76 15.67 -42.97
C LEU A 412 -19.71 14.56 -42.76
N LEU A 413 -20.14 13.29 -42.72
CA LEU A 413 -19.21 12.13 -42.67
C LEU A 413 -18.94 11.53 -44.05
N ALA A 414 -19.72 11.85 -45.08
CA ALA A 414 -19.49 11.37 -46.44
C ALA A 414 -18.29 12.04 -47.15
N SER A 415 -17.74 13.14 -46.62
CA SER A 415 -16.68 13.94 -47.26
C SER A 415 -15.31 13.85 -46.61
N ARG A 416 -15.13 12.97 -45.60
CA ARG A 416 -13.79 12.62 -45.07
C ARG A 416 -13.21 11.42 -45.82
N SER A 417 -13.08 11.52 -47.15
CA SER A 417 -12.19 10.62 -47.88
C SER A 417 -10.76 11.08 -47.62
N ASN A 418 -9.97 10.21 -47.01
CA ASN A 418 -8.56 10.49 -46.79
C ASN A 418 -7.89 10.45 -48.17
N ALA A 419 -7.08 11.46 -48.52
CA ALA A 419 -6.44 11.56 -49.85
C ALA A 419 -5.48 10.39 -50.19
N PHE A 420 -5.33 9.43 -49.27
CA PHE A 420 -4.49 8.25 -49.38
C PHE A 420 -5.27 6.92 -49.40
N ASP A 421 -6.61 6.93 -49.26
CA ASP A 421 -7.40 5.68 -49.26
C ASP A 421 -7.45 5.04 -50.66
N ASP A 422 -7.37 5.83 -51.74
CA ASP A 422 -7.37 5.32 -53.12
C ASP A 422 -5.96 4.98 -53.65
N ALA A 423 -4.90 5.18 -52.86
CA ALA A 423 -3.54 4.89 -53.26
C ALA A 423 -3.11 3.47 -52.81
N PRO A 424 -2.79 2.54 -53.73
CA PRO A 424 -2.28 1.22 -53.33
C PRO A 424 -0.96 1.39 -52.59
N MET A 425 -0.93 0.93 -51.34
CA MET A 425 0.21 1.08 -50.45
C MET A 425 1.39 0.23 -50.97
N ASP A 426 2.50 0.87 -51.36
CA ASP A 426 3.69 0.17 -51.86
C ASP A 426 4.51 -0.42 -50.70
N PHE A 427 4.24 -1.68 -50.38
CA PHE A 427 4.87 -2.43 -49.29
C PHE A 427 6.39 -2.63 -49.48
N SER A 428 6.95 -2.36 -50.66
CA SER A 428 8.40 -2.48 -50.92
C SER A 428 9.24 -1.41 -50.21
N ARG A 429 8.59 -0.34 -49.73
CA ARG A 429 9.23 0.81 -49.06
C ARG A 429 9.05 0.81 -47.54
N LEU A 430 8.28 -0.13 -46.99
CA LEU A 430 8.07 -0.22 -45.55
C LEU A 430 9.36 -0.70 -44.86
N ARG A 431 9.96 0.15 -44.02
CA ARG A 431 11.09 -0.23 -43.15
C ARG A 431 10.59 -0.32 -41.72
N ILE A 432 10.66 -1.52 -41.14
CA ILE A 432 10.41 -1.74 -39.71
C ILE A 432 11.79 -1.84 -39.04
N GLY A 433 12.21 -0.78 -38.36
CA GLY A 433 13.53 -0.70 -37.72
C GLY A 433 14.71 -0.53 -38.69
N LYS A 434 15.90 -1.01 -38.29
CA LYS A 434 17.15 -0.89 -39.08
C LYS A 434 17.31 -1.96 -40.18
N ASN A 435 16.50 -3.01 -40.17
CA ASN A 435 16.64 -4.13 -41.11
C ASN A 435 15.50 -4.13 -42.14
N ARG A 436 15.83 -4.41 -43.41
CA ARG A 436 14.84 -4.60 -44.49
C ARG A 436 14.33 -6.04 -44.41
N THR A 437 13.35 -6.31 -43.56
CA THR A 437 12.67 -7.61 -43.54
C THR A 437 11.46 -7.58 -44.48
N ASN A 438 11.24 -8.68 -45.21
CA ASN A 438 10.21 -8.79 -46.25
C ASN A 438 8.80 -8.62 -45.67
N ALA A 439 7.99 -7.76 -46.29
CA ALA A 439 6.62 -7.43 -45.87
C ALA A 439 5.70 -8.66 -45.78
N ASP A 440 5.98 -9.71 -46.55
CA ASP A 440 5.23 -10.98 -46.52
C ASP A 440 5.35 -11.70 -45.17
N GLN A 441 6.46 -11.53 -44.45
CA GLN A 441 6.69 -12.15 -43.15
C GLN A 441 5.87 -11.46 -42.04
N ALA A 442 5.65 -10.15 -42.16
CA ALA A 442 4.78 -9.39 -41.23
C ALA A 442 3.28 -9.62 -41.51
N LEU A 443 2.90 -9.99 -42.73
CA LEU A 443 1.53 -10.40 -43.07
C LEU A 443 1.24 -11.84 -42.60
N GLN A 444 2.26 -12.71 -42.57
CA GLN A 444 2.13 -14.04 -41.95
C GLN A 444 1.85 -13.95 -40.45
N ASP A 445 2.44 -12.99 -39.74
CA ASP A 445 2.12 -12.73 -38.32
C ASP A 445 0.65 -12.33 -38.10
N LYS A 446 -0.01 -11.67 -39.06
CA LYS A 446 -1.45 -11.40 -38.96
C LYS A 446 -2.30 -12.67 -39.08
N SER A 447 -1.95 -13.58 -40.00
CA SER A 447 -2.63 -14.87 -40.10
C SER A 447 -2.42 -15.74 -38.85
N PHE A 448 -1.26 -15.64 -38.21
CA PHE A 448 -0.97 -16.30 -36.94
C PHE A 448 -1.75 -15.67 -35.78
N ALA A 449 -1.83 -14.33 -35.72
CA ALA A 449 -2.63 -13.61 -34.73
C ALA A 449 -4.14 -13.87 -34.88
N GLU A 450 -4.64 -13.97 -36.12
CA GLU A 450 -6.02 -14.36 -36.40
C GLU A 450 -6.29 -15.82 -36.00
N SER A 451 -5.36 -16.74 -36.27
CA SER A 451 -5.45 -18.13 -35.81
C SER A 451 -5.47 -18.25 -34.29
N MET A 452 -4.64 -17.49 -33.55
CA MET A 452 -4.69 -17.47 -32.09
C MET A 452 -5.98 -16.85 -31.56
N LYS A 453 -6.47 -15.79 -32.20
CA LYS A 453 -7.74 -15.17 -31.83
C LYS A 453 -8.91 -16.14 -32.02
N GLU A 454 -8.91 -16.92 -33.11
CA GLU A 454 -9.90 -17.97 -33.33
C GLU A 454 -9.80 -19.10 -32.31
N ASP A 455 -8.60 -19.52 -31.91
CA ASP A 455 -8.43 -20.56 -30.88
C ASP A 455 -8.92 -20.07 -29.51
N ILE A 456 -8.62 -18.83 -29.14
CA ILE A 456 -9.12 -18.21 -27.91
C ILE A 456 -10.65 -18.10 -27.93
N LEU A 457 -11.24 -17.64 -29.03
CA LEU A 457 -12.69 -17.56 -29.18
C LEU A 457 -13.36 -18.93 -29.18
N ARG A 458 -12.69 -19.97 -29.71
CA ARG A 458 -13.17 -21.35 -29.66
C ARG A 458 -13.18 -21.89 -28.23
N ARG A 459 -12.11 -21.67 -27.46
CA ARG A 459 -12.04 -22.08 -26.04
C ARG A 459 -13.06 -21.34 -25.18
N ALA A 460 -13.23 -20.03 -25.40
CA ALA A 460 -14.23 -19.24 -24.68
C ALA A 460 -15.65 -19.74 -24.95
N ARG A 461 -15.98 -20.14 -26.20
CA ARG A 461 -17.29 -20.71 -26.54
C ARG A 461 -17.51 -22.09 -25.92
N ALA A 462 -16.49 -22.96 -25.94
CA ALA A 462 -16.59 -24.28 -25.31
C ALA A 462 -16.84 -24.17 -23.81
N GLN A 463 -16.18 -23.22 -23.14
CA GLN A 463 -16.37 -22.96 -21.72
C GLN A 463 -17.77 -22.40 -21.40
N MET A 464 -18.30 -21.52 -22.26
CA MET A 464 -19.68 -21.02 -22.12
C MET A 464 -20.73 -22.12 -22.37
N GLU A 465 -20.48 -23.04 -23.30
CA GLU A 465 -21.40 -24.14 -23.61
C GLU A 465 -21.43 -25.19 -22.48
N GLU A 466 -20.27 -25.47 -21.87
CA GLU A 466 -20.16 -26.33 -20.69
C GLU A 466 -20.86 -25.72 -19.45
N GLU A 467 -20.72 -24.40 -19.25
CA GLU A 467 -21.40 -23.68 -18.16
C GLU A 467 -22.93 -23.64 -18.38
N GLU A 468 -23.41 -23.47 -19.62
CA GLU A 468 -24.84 -23.49 -19.94
C GLU A 468 -25.45 -24.91 -19.83
N GLU A 469 -24.71 -25.97 -20.17
CA GLU A 469 -25.15 -27.35 -19.95
C GLU A 469 -25.21 -27.71 -18.45
N ALA A 470 -24.23 -27.24 -17.66
CA ALA A 470 -24.25 -27.40 -16.21
C ALA A 470 -25.45 -26.69 -15.58
N GLU A 471 -25.77 -25.46 -16.01
CA GLU A 471 -26.96 -24.73 -15.55
C GLU A 471 -28.28 -25.41 -15.95
N ARG A 472 -28.35 -26.01 -17.16
CA ARG A 472 -29.53 -26.79 -17.59
C ARG A 472 -29.71 -28.08 -16.79
N GLN A 473 -28.64 -28.77 -16.42
CA GLN A 473 -28.70 -29.96 -15.54
C GLN A 473 -29.19 -29.59 -14.13
N VAL A 474 -28.70 -28.49 -13.57
CA VAL A 474 -29.16 -28.00 -12.25
C VAL A 474 -30.63 -27.60 -12.30
N ARG A 475 -31.09 -26.98 -13.40
CA ARG A 475 -32.50 -26.57 -13.57
C ARG A 475 -33.45 -27.75 -13.82
N ALA A 476 -32.99 -28.80 -14.49
CA ALA A 476 -33.76 -30.03 -14.70
C ALA A 476 -33.89 -30.88 -13.42
N GLY A 477 -32.91 -30.84 -12.52
CA GLY A 477 -32.94 -31.55 -11.23
C GLY A 477 -33.93 -30.97 -10.20
N VAL A 478 -34.35 -29.70 -10.36
CA VAL A 478 -35.21 -29.00 -9.39
C VAL A 478 -36.72 -29.10 -9.72
N LEU A 479 -37.09 -29.63 -10.90
CA LEU A 479 -38.50 -29.76 -11.32
C LEU A 479 -39.06 -31.20 -11.21
N GLY A 480 -38.45 -32.06 -10.40
CA GLY A 480 -38.72 -33.49 -10.35
C GLY A 480 -39.09 -34.06 -8.97
N THR A 481 -39.72 -33.30 -8.07
CA THR A 481 -40.04 -33.79 -6.72
C THR A 481 -41.52 -33.71 -6.33
N TYR A 482 -42.47 -34.12 -7.19
CA TYR A 482 -43.80 -34.50 -6.71
C TYR A 482 -44.45 -35.56 -7.64
N ALA A 483 -44.29 -36.85 -7.34
CA ALA A 483 -45.32 -37.89 -7.56
C ALA A 483 -44.83 -39.29 -7.16
N THR A 484 -45.48 -39.83 -6.12
CA THR A 484 -45.95 -41.22 -5.92
C THR A 484 -44.97 -42.40 -6.02
N ALA A 485 -44.95 -43.14 -4.91
CA ALA A 485 -44.43 -44.48 -4.77
C ALA A 485 -44.96 -45.48 -5.80
N SER A 486 -44.06 -46.26 -6.40
CA SER A 486 -44.07 -47.74 -6.35
C SER A 486 -42.93 -48.31 -7.20
N ASP A 487 -42.19 -49.25 -6.63
CA ASP A 487 -41.68 -50.48 -7.28
C ASP A 487 -40.88 -50.37 -8.59
N ALA A 488 -39.55 -50.58 -8.50
CA ALA A 488 -38.78 -51.40 -9.45
C ALA A 488 -37.30 -51.49 -9.05
N ALA A 489 -36.84 -52.72 -8.88
CA ALA A 489 -35.47 -53.12 -8.63
C ALA A 489 -34.57 -53.01 -9.87
N VAL A 490 -33.36 -52.45 -9.73
CA VAL A 490 -32.14 -52.72 -10.54
C VAL A 490 -30.94 -52.28 -9.67
N ARG A 491 -30.29 -53.15 -8.88
CA ARG A 491 -29.15 -54.04 -9.19
C ARG A 491 -27.91 -53.35 -9.80
N THR A 492 -26.74 -53.68 -9.20
CA THR A 492 -25.33 -53.50 -9.63
C THR A 492 -24.65 -52.19 -9.18
N VAL A 493 -23.43 -52.13 -8.63
CA VAL A 493 -22.30 -53.04 -8.28
C VAL A 493 -21.45 -52.20 -7.29
N ALA A 494 -21.29 -52.56 -6.02
CA ALA A 494 -20.19 -53.35 -5.45
C ALA A 494 -18.77 -52.89 -5.83
N HIS A 495 -18.13 -52.09 -4.96
CA HIS A 495 -16.77 -52.39 -4.50
C HIS A 495 -16.50 -51.72 -3.14
N GLU A 496 -16.63 -52.55 -2.11
CA GLU A 496 -16.04 -52.38 -0.79
C GLU A 496 -14.65 -53.03 -0.89
N ASP A 497 -13.59 -52.33 -0.51
CA ASP A 497 -12.31 -52.96 -0.14
C ASP A 497 -11.90 -52.33 1.19
N GLU A 498 -12.38 -52.98 2.26
CA GLU A 498 -11.77 -52.94 3.58
C GLU A 498 -10.43 -53.68 3.49
N LEU A 499 -9.33 -53.01 3.84
CA LEU A 499 -8.07 -53.64 4.16
C LEU A 499 -7.75 -53.32 5.62
N SER A 500 -8.21 -54.23 6.47
CA SER A 500 -7.79 -54.41 7.83
C SER A 500 -6.69 -55.48 7.90
N ASP A 501 -5.76 -55.22 8.80
CA ASP A 501 -5.19 -56.18 9.75
C ASP A 501 -3.80 -56.80 9.50
N ASP A 502 -3.09 -56.76 10.64
CA ASP A 502 -2.07 -57.65 11.17
C ASP A 502 -0.58 -57.47 10.82
N GLY A 503 0.24 -57.56 11.87
CA GLY A 503 1.69 -57.68 11.78
C GLY A 503 2.53 -56.89 12.79
N GLY A 504 2.08 -56.76 14.04
CA GLY A 504 2.96 -56.30 15.13
C GLY A 504 3.93 -57.40 15.56
N GLU A 505 5.24 -57.20 15.35
CA GLU A 505 6.27 -57.99 16.01
C GLU A 505 7.35 -57.07 16.59
N ALA A 506 7.42 -57.10 17.91
CA ALA A 506 8.42 -56.46 18.74
C ALA A 506 9.49 -57.50 19.08
N ASP A 507 10.75 -57.26 18.72
CA ASP A 507 11.88 -57.56 19.59
C ASP A 507 13.14 -56.90 19.03
N LEU A 508 13.98 -56.39 19.92
CA LEU A 508 15.44 -56.20 19.84
C LEU A 508 15.86 -55.10 20.83
N ARG A 509 16.06 -55.53 22.07
CA ARG A 509 16.94 -54.90 23.06
C ARG A 509 18.32 -54.57 22.45
N PRO A 510 19.00 -53.55 22.99
CA PRO A 510 20.42 -53.66 23.27
C PRO A 510 20.68 -53.81 24.79
N PRO A 511 21.75 -54.52 25.19
CA PRO A 511 22.04 -54.81 26.59
C PRO A 511 22.70 -53.63 27.30
N ARG A 512 22.40 -53.55 28.61
CA ARG A 512 23.15 -52.79 29.62
C ARG A 512 24.60 -53.28 29.71
N GLY A 513 25.52 -52.33 29.86
CA GLY A 513 26.82 -52.51 30.48
C GLY A 513 27.08 -51.36 31.47
N PRO A 514 27.41 -51.64 32.75
CA PRO A 514 27.74 -50.65 33.76
C PRO A 514 29.28 -50.51 33.90
N MET A 515 29.79 -49.29 34.11
CA MET A 515 31.13 -49.02 34.66
C MET A 515 31.12 -47.55 35.15
N THR A 516 31.19 -47.28 36.46
CA THR A 516 32.42 -46.93 37.24
C THR A 516 33.08 -45.66 36.68
N ASP A 517 33.57 -44.66 37.41
CA ASP A 517 33.94 -44.47 38.81
C ASP A 517 34.41 -43.01 38.92
N ASP A 518 34.27 -42.42 40.10
CA ASP A 518 35.21 -41.55 40.80
C ASP A 518 35.94 -40.34 40.15
N GLY A 519 35.93 -39.23 40.92
CA GLY A 519 36.89 -38.13 40.86
C GLY A 519 36.24 -36.77 41.14
N GLU A 520 35.88 -36.46 42.41
CA GLU A 520 36.68 -35.59 43.32
C GLU A 520 37.11 -34.26 42.66
N ALA A 521 36.50 -33.14 43.04
CA ALA A 521 36.83 -32.29 44.20
C ALA A 521 37.71 -31.09 43.78
N SER A 522 37.15 -29.89 43.93
CA SER A 522 37.85 -28.75 44.52
C SER A 522 36.85 -27.62 44.77
N GLU A 523 36.40 -27.55 46.02
CA GLU A 523 36.02 -26.29 46.67
C GLU A 523 37.24 -25.38 46.68
N ASP A 524 37.06 -24.11 46.30
CA ASP A 524 37.91 -23.00 46.74
C ASP A 524 36.98 -21.81 47.04
N GLU A 525 36.42 -21.85 48.26
CA GLU A 525 36.13 -20.64 49.03
C GLU A 525 37.46 -19.95 49.36
N HIS A 526 37.63 -18.68 49.02
CA HIS A 526 37.89 -17.62 50.01
C HIS A 526 38.15 -16.25 49.35
N GLU A 527 37.39 -15.26 49.82
CA GLU A 527 37.98 -14.02 50.36
C GLU A 527 38.59 -13.00 49.38
N ILE A 528 37.75 -12.08 48.86
CA ILE A 528 38.07 -10.64 48.88
C ILE A 528 36.84 -9.83 49.32
N ARG A 529 36.81 -9.60 50.64
CA ARG A 529 36.17 -8.46 51.28
C ARG A 529 36.77 -7.15 50.75
N GLN A 530 35.94 -6.10 50.76
CA GLN A 530 36.34 -4.70 50.96
C GLN A 530 37.15 -3.99 49.85
N VAL A 531 36.43 -3.32 48.95
CA VAL A 531 36.70 -1.91 48.60
C VAL A 531 35.32 -1.23 48.47
N ARG A 532 34.78 -0.66 49.57
CA ARG A 532 34.92 0.76 49.91
C ARG A 532 34.28 1.64 48.82
N MET A 533 32.99 1.99 48.92
CA MET A 533 32.57 3.20 49.66
C MET A 533 33.57 4.37 49.50
N ARG A 534 33.51 5.02 48.34
CA ARG A 534 34.01 6.37 47.95
C ARG A 534 33.88 6.40 46.42
N MET A 535 33.04 7.21 45.81
CA MET A 535 33.07 8.68 45.76
C MET A 535 31.65 9.13 45.35
N LEU A 536 31.05 10.04 46.13
CA LEU A 536 30.86 11.46 45.76
C LEU A 536 30.02 11.64 44.50
#